data_AF-A0A9P6PD38-F1
#
_entry.id   AF-A0A9P6PD38-F1
#
_cell.length_a   1.000
_cell.length_b   1.000
_cell.length_c   1.000
_cell.angle_alpha   90.00
_cell.angle_beta   90.00
_cell.angle_gamma   90.00
#
_symmetry.space_group_name_H-M   'P 1'
#
loop_
_entity.id
_entity.type
_entity.pdbx_description
1 polymer ?
#
loop_
_entity_poly.entity_id
_entity_poly.type
_entity_poly.pdbx_seq_one_letter_code
_entity_poly.pdbx_strand_id
1 'polypeptide(L)'
;MAVTMRQMLEAGVHFGHQTRFWNPKMAPFIFGHRNKIHIINLEKTLPMYNDALKYVRQLAANRGTILFVGTKRQSRDTIAEHAARAGMPYVNNRWLGGMLTNFKTLKTSIKKLKDMEAAIESGEVEKMSKKEALMFDREMAKLQKSIGGVKDMGGIPDAIFVVDVGYHKIAVTEARKLGVPIIAVVDTNHSPDGVDYVIPGNDDASKAVVLYAQGVADAILEGRANALNDVVQSSRGDDDDRPDNGASLSPFFLAGAIPGQRRDVRRVRAGVSGQRVVAARRVDNQNSQTDLQERTMAAITASMVAELRSKTDAPMMECKKALTEADGDMARAEELLRVKLGNKASKAAARVTAEGVVASFIGGGVGALVELNCETDFVAKSDDFIAFSKKVAELAAVRNPADVAALSALPLDGATVDAVRTALVGRIGENISIRRFSRFETAHKLASYLHGTRIGVLLEYDGAQEQVGKDVSMHIAAMKPVSLSSADVPAELISKERSIAEQKAAESGKPADIVEKMVEGSVQKYLKEVSLLNQPFVKNDKQTVEQMLKAASTTVRRFVLFVVGEGIEKRQDDFAAEVAAQVAAAQK
;
A
#
# COMPACT_ATOMS: atom_id res chain seq x y z
N MET A 1 14.20 8.18 5.52
CA MET A 1 14.20 8.83 4.17
C MET A 1 13.08 9.86 4.14
N ALA A 2 13.28 11.03 3.52
CA ALA A 2 12.24 12.06 3.45
C ALA A 2 11.06 11.62 2.55
N VAL A 3 9.82 11.83 3.01
CA VAL A 3 8.62 11.56 2.21
C VAL A 3 8.50 12.59 1.09
N THR A 4 8.20 12.12 -0.12
CA THR A 4 8.01 12.97 -1.30
C THR A 4 6.53 13.24 -1.57
N MET A 5 6.24 14.34 -2.29
CA MET A 5 4.88 14.64 -2.74
C MET A 5 4.29 13.51 -3.61
N ARG A 6 5.14 12.83 -4.39
CA ARG A 6 4.77 11.65 -5.18
C ARG A 6 4.25 10.52 -4.29
N GLN A 7 4.95 10.19 -3.21
CA GLN A 7 4.49 9.15 -2.26
C GLN A 7 3.17 9.56 -1.57
N MET A 8 2.96 10.85 -1.26
CA MET A 8 1.68 11.34 -0.74
C MET A 8 0.53 11.23 -1.77
N LEU A 9 0.81 11.45 -3.07
CA LEU A 9 -0.16 11.20 -4.14
C LEU A 9 -0.49 9.71 -4.25
N GLU A 10 0.52 8.84 -4.33
CA GLU A 10 0.38 7.38 -4.45
C GLU A 10 -0.31 6.74 -3.22
N ALA A 11 -0.14 7.32 -2.03
CA ALA A 11 -0.82 6.92 -0.79
C ALA A 11 -2.26 7.46 -0.67
N GLY A 12 -2.69 8.39 -1.53
CA GLY A 12 -4.03 8.96 -1.52
C GLY A 12 -4.28 10.08 -0.49
N VAL A 13 -3.21 10.68 0.06
CA VAL A 13 -3.26 11.78 1.05
C VAL A 13 -4.10 12.97 0.57
N HIS A 14 -4.09 13.22 -0.74
CA HIS A 14 -4.76 14.34 -1.40
C HIS A 14 -6.28 14.20 -1.54
N PHE A 15 -6.86 13.02 -1.32
CA PHE A 15 -8.31 12.83 -1.38
C PHE A 15 -8.94 13.25 -0.05
N GLY A 16 -9.63 14.39 -0.04
CA GLY A 16 -10.49 14.77 1.07
C GLY A 16 -11.85 14.09 1.02
N HIS A 17 -12.78 14.63 1.80
CA HIS A 17 -14.15 14.17 1.89
C HIS A 17 -15.07 14.75 0.80
N GLN A 18 -16.35 14.36 0.81
CA GLN A 18 -17.34 14.86 -0.15
C GLN A 18 -17.59 16.37 0.05
N THR A 19 -17.69 17.11 -1.06
CA THR A 19 -17.92 18.58 -1.11
C THR A 19 -19.16 19.10 -0.35
N ARG A 20 -20.12 18.24 -0.03
CA ARG A 20 -21.30 18.57 0.81
C ARG A 20 -21.05 18.43 2.33
N PHE A 21 -19.91 17.87 2.71
CA PHE A 21 -19.53 17.48 4.07
C PHE A 21 -18.10 17.96 4.32
N TRP A 22 -17.94 19.28 4.43
CA TRP A 22 -16.64 19.94 4.61
C TRP A 22 -16.72 21.00 5.71
N ASN A 23 -15.57 21.36 6.27
CA ASN A 23 -15.43 22.41 7.27
C ASN A 23 -14.85 23.68 6.61
N PRO A 24 -15.50 24.85 6.70
CA PRO A 24 -15.01 26.09 6.12
C PRO A 24 -13.57 26.47 6.51
N LYS A 25 -13.11 26.07 7.69
CA LYS A 25 -11.74 26.34 8.16
C LYS A 25 -10.67 25.52 7.44
N MET A 26 -11.06 24.49 6.69
CA MET A 26 -10.16 23.75 5.81
C MET A 26 -10.00 24.39 4.43
N ALA A 27 -10.72 25.48 4.10
CA ALA A 27 -10.58 26.20 2.84
C ALA A 27 -9.11 26.54 2.47
N PRO A 28 -8.23 26.99 3.40
CA PRO A 28 -6.83 27.29 3.06
C PRO A 28 -6.02 26.06 2.62
N PHE A 29 -6.45 24.84 2.98
CA PHE A 29 -5.75 23.59 2.71
C PHE A 29 -6.36 22.80 1.54
N ILE A 30 -7.44 23.30 0.93
CA ILE A 30 -8.12 22.67 -0.21
C ILE A 30 -7.58 23.30 -1.51
N PHE A 31 -7.05 22.47 -2.41
CA PHE A 31 -6.65 22.88 -3.77
C PHE A 31 -7.86 23.07 -4.69
N GLY A 32 -8.89 22.24 -4.51
CA GLY A 32 -10.10 22.29 -5.32
C GLY A 32 -11.02 21.11 -5.05
N HIS A 33 -11.71 20.63 -6.09
CA HIS A 33 -12.52 19.42 -6.02
C HIS A 33 -12.56 18.69 -7.37
N ARG A 34 -12.73 17.37 -7.35
CA ARG A 34 -12.91 16.51 -8.53
C ARG A 34 -13.98 15.48 -8.22
N ASN A 35 -14.93 15.26 -9.13
CA ASN A 35 -16.02 14.28 -8.94
C ASN A 35 -16.78 14.43 -7.61
N LYS A 36 -17.02 15.68 -7.16
CA LYS A 36 -17.64 16.03 -5.88
C LYS A 36 -16.84 15.65 -4.62
N ILE A 37 -15.57 15.25 -4.74
CA ILE A 37 -14.61 15.04 -3.66
C ILE A 37 -13.64 16.23 -3.58
N HIS A 38 -13.35 16.74 -2.38
CA HIS A 38 -12.32 17.77 -2.21
C HIS A 38 -10.92 17.22 -2.48
N ILE A 39 -10.07 18.05 -3.08
CA ILE A 39 -8.65 17.75 -3.26
C ILE A 39 -7.85 18.61 -2.28
N ILE A 40 -7.12 17.97 -1.37
CA ILE A 40 -6.25 18.63 -0.39
C ILE A 40 -4.96 19.08 -1.10
N ASN A 41 -4.49 20.29 -0.78
CA ASN A 41 -3.28 20.85 -1.38
C ASN A 41 -2.01 20.27 -0.74
N LEU A 42 -1.38 19.33 -1.43
CA LEU A 42 -0.13 18.71 -0.97
C LEU A 42 1.07 19.66 -0.92
N GLU A 43 1.05 20.79 -1.64
CA GLU A 43 2.07 21.85 -1.51
C GLU A 43 2.06 22.47 -0.10
N LYS A 44 0.92 22.38 0.60
CA LYS A 44 0.79 22.77 2.02
C LYS A 44 0.97 21.57 2.96
N THR A 45 0.39 20.42 2.62
CA THR A 45 0.54 19.19 3.43
C THR A 45 1.99 18.80 3.63
N LEU A 46 2.80 18.78 2.58
CA LEU A 46 4.16 18.24 2.66
C LEU A 46 5.08 19.06 3.58
N PRO A 47 5.15 20.41 3.49
CA PRO A 47 5.87 21.22 4.49
C PRO A 47 5.37 21.00 5.92
N MET A 48 4.07 21.08 6.15
CA MET A 48 3.49 20.96 7.50
C MET A 48 3.73 19.56 8.11
N TYR A 49 3.68 18.51 7.28
CA TYR A 49 4.07 17.16 7.66
C TYR A 49 5.55 17.05 8.05
N ASN A 50 6.45 17.67 7.29
CA ASN A 50 7.88 17.68 7.61
C ASN A 50 8.20 18.46 8.89
N ASP A 51 7.46 19.55 9.17
CA ASP A 51 7.55 20.30 10.42
C ASP A 51 7.04 19.47 11.62
N ALA A 52 5.92 18.75 11.46
CA ALA A 52 5.44 17.79 12.45
C ALA A 52 6.47 16.69 12.73
N LEU A 53 7.05 16.08 11.69
CA LEU A 53 8.12 15.08 11.86
C LEU A 53 9.40 15.65 12.49
N LYS A 54 9.70 16.93 12.27
CA LYS A 54 10.84 17.61 12.90
C LYS A 54 10.62 17.77 14.40
N TYR A 55 9.41 18.19 14.81
CA TYR A 55 9.03 18.27 16.22
C TYR A 55 9.05 16.88 16.88
N VAL A 56 8.49 15.85 16.23
CA VAL A 56 8.54 14.45 16.68
C VAL A 56 9.97 13.97 16.89
N ARG A 57 10.88 14.21 15.94
CA ARG A 57 12.32 13.87 16.05
C ARG A 57 12.96 14.53 17.28
N GLN A 58 12.72 15.82 17.48
CA GLN A 58 13.28 16.58 18.61
C GLN A 58 12.76 16.08 19.96
N LEU A 59 11.45 15.78 20.05
CA LEU A 59 10.82 15.28 21.26
C LEU A 59 11.34 13.88 21.63
N ALA A 60 11.49 13.00 20.64
CA ALA A 60 12.03 11.65 20.82
C ALA A 60 13.52 11.64 21.21
N ALA A 61 14.33 12.56 20.66
CA ALA A 61 15.73 12.75 21.05
C ALA A 61 15.86 13.11 22.54
N ASN A 62 14.95 13.96 23.04
CA ASN A 62 14.84 14.33 24.46
C ASN A 62 14.20 13.22 25.33
N ARG A 63 14.07 11.99 24.84
CA ARG A 63 13.41 10.84 25.49
C ARG A 63 11.92 11.05 25.80
N GLY A 64 11.28 12.04 25.18
CA GLY A 64 9.85 12.30 25.33
C GLY A 64 8.99 11.16 24.80
N THR A 65 7.82 10.96 25.40
CA THR A 65 6.85 9.92 25.08
C THR A 65 5.72 10.48 24.20
N ILE A 66 5.47 9.85 23.06
CA ILE A 66 4.44 10.26 22.10
C ILE A 66 3.34 9.20 22.06
N LEU A 67 2.11 9.58 22.41
CA LEU A 67 0.97 8.67 22.41
C LEU A 67 0.28 8.65 21.03
N PHE A 68 0.27 7.49 20.38
CA PHE A 68 -0.40 7.32 19.08
C PHE A 68 -1.90 7.02 19.29
N VAL A 69 -2.78 7.72 18.56
CA VAL A 69 -4.23 7.61 18.71
C VAL A 69 -4.88 7.43 17.35
N GLY A 70 -5.57 6.30 17.15
CA GLY A 70 -6.30 6.05 15.92
C GLY A 70 -7.15 4.79 16.01
N THR A 71 -8.42 4.96 16.37
CA THR A 71 -9.36 3.86 16.66
C THR A 71 -10.30 3.48 15.51
N LYS A 72 -10.17 4.14 14.34
CA LYS A 72 -10.87 3.75 13.11
C LYS A 72 -10.46 2.34 12.67
N ARG A 73 -11.35 1.63 11.98
CA ARG A 73 -11.07 0.31 11.38
C ARG A 73 -9.85 0.33 10.45
N GLN A 74 -9.64 1.45 9.76
CA GLN A 74 -8.56 1.66 8.79
C GLN A 74 -7.21 2.02 9.43
N SER A 75 -7.20 2.44 10.71
CA SER A 75 -6.01 2.93 11.41
C SER A 75 -5.52 2.03 12.53
N ARG A 76 -6.42 1.31 13.19
CA ARG A 76 -6.16 0.63 14.48
C ARG A 76 -4.97 -0.34 14.50
N ASP A 77 -4.79 -1.10 13.43
CA ASP A 77 -3.79 -2.16 13.40
C ASP A 77 -2.41 -1.53 13.10
N THR A 78 -2.34 -0.67 12.08
CA THR A 78 -1.20 0.20 11.73
C THR A 78 -0.71 1.09 12.88
N ILE A 79 -1.63 1.68 13.65
CA ILE A 79 -1.30 2.56 14.79
C ILE A 79 -0.63 1.75 15.91
N ALA A 80 -1.13 0.55 16.22
CA ALA A 80 -0.51 -0.31 17.21
C ALA A 80 0.85 -0.84 16.73
N GLU A 81 0.92 -1.29 15.47
CA GLU A 81 2.15 -1.81 14.85
C GLU A 81 3.30 -0.79 14.89
N HIS A 82 3.08 0.42 14.36
CA HIS A 82 4.14 1.41 14.26
C HIS A 82 4.48 2.08 15.60
N ALA A 83 3.51 2.23 16.52
CA ALA A 83 3.80 2.68 17.88
C ALA A 83 4.62 1.65 18.67
N ALA A 84 4.26 0.36 18.59
CA ALA A 84 5.03 -0.72 19.21
C ALA A 84 6.44 -0.82 18.63
N ARG A 85 6.59 -0.72 17.30
CA ARG A 85 7.89 -0.65 16.61
C ARG A 85 8.76 0.52 17.09
N ALA A 86 8.15 1.66 17.38
CA ALA A 86 8.83 2.84 17.92
C ALA A 86 9.04 2.77 19.45
N GLY A 87 8.58 1.74 20.15
CA GLY A 87 8.59 1.68 21.62
C GLY A 87 7.84 2.86 22.23
N MET A 88 6.59 3.06 21.79
CA MET A 88 5.70 4.16 22.16
C MET A 88 4.29 3.65 22.49
N PRO A 89 3.57 4.32 23.41
CA PRO A 89 2.22 3.92 23.77
C PRO A 89 1.20 4.25 22.68
N TYR A 90 0.07 3.53 22.68
CA TYR A 90 -0.99 3.70 21.70
C TYR A 90 -2.41 3.43 22.21
N VAL A 91 -3.40 4.05 21.58
CA VAL A 91 -4.84 3.77 21.73
C VAL A 91 -5.44 3.47 20.36
N ASN A 92 -5.74 2.19 20.11
CA ASN A 92 -6.23 1.71 18.82
C ASN A 92 -7.64 1.09 18.84
N ASN A 93 -8.23 0.85 20.02
CA ASN A 93 -9.56 0.26 20.13
C ASN A 93 -10.65 1.27 20.49
N ARG A 94 -10.46 2.03 21.57
CA ARG A 94 -11.40 3.06 22.03
C ARG A 94 -10.70 4.03 22.97
N TRP A 95 -10.90 5.34 22.78
CA TRP A 95 -10.56 6.34 23.79
C TRP A 95 -11.55 6.27 24.96
N LEU A 96 -11.02 6.12 26.18
CA LEU A 96 -11.80 6.22 27.41
C LEU A 96 -11.71 7.67 27.92
N GLY A 97 -12.86 8.31 28.15
CA GLY A 97 -12.89 9.68 28.69
C GLY A 97 -12.21 9.72 30.06
N GLY A 98 -11.28 10.65 30.24
CA GLY A 98 -10.42 10.73 31.42
C GLY A 98 -9.08 10.02 31.28
N MET A 99 -8.74 9.48 30.09
CA MET A 99 -7.44 8.83 29.84
C MET A 99 -6.25 9.72 30.19
N LEU A 100 -6.32 11.03 29.90
CA LEU A 100 -5.27 11.98 30.27
C LEU A 100 -5.69 12.77 31.52
N THR A 101 -6.92 13.30 31.52
CA THR A 101 -7.40 14.22 32.57
C THR A 101 -7.70 13.54 33.92
N ASN A 102 -7.82 12.22 33.94
CA ASN A 102 -7.95 11.41 35.16
C ASN A 102 -6.96 10.22 35.16
N PHE A 103 -5.71 10.49 34.77
CA PHE A 103 -4.66 9.47 34.68
C PHE A 103 -4.43 8.69 35.99
N LYS A 104 -4.74 9.27 37.17
CA LYS A 104 -4.68 8.56 38.46
C LYS A 104 -5.61 7.34 38.52
N THR A 105 -6.83 7.44 38.01
CA THR A 105 -7.74 6.28 37.92
C THR A 105 -7.28 5.29 36.85
N LEU A 106 -6.75 5.78 35.71
CA LEU A 106 -6.19 4.92 34.68
C LEU A 106 -5.03 4.06 35.22
N LYS A 107 -4.15 4.64 36.05
CA LYS A 107 -3.07 3.91 36.73
C LYS A 107 -3.59 2.75 37.59
N THR A 108 -4.76 2.88 38.24
CA THR A 108 -5.36 1.79 39.02
C THR A 108 -5.78 0.62 38.11
N SER A 109 -6.38 0.92 36.95
CA SER A 109 -6.74 -0.10 35.96
C SER A 109 -5.52 -0.74 35.29
N ILE A 110 -4.47 0.05 35.00
CA ILE A 110 -3.18 -0.45 34.52
C ILE A 110 -2.51 -1.35 35.56
N LYS A 111 -2.54 -0.97 36.84
CA LYS A 111 -2.04 -1.84 37.91
C LYS A 111 -2.80 -3.16 37.94
N LYS A 112 -4.13 -3.14 37.92
CA LYS A 112 -4.93 -4.38 37.86
C LYS A 112 -4.55 -5.25 36.66
N LEU A 113 -4.34 -4.67 35.48
CA LEU A 113 -3.87 -5.40 34.31
C LEU A 113 -2.52 -6.09 34.57
N LYS A 114 -1.53 -5.37 35.13
CA LYS A 114 -0.20 -5.93 35.44
C LYS A 114 -0.24 -6.99 36.56
N ASP A 115 -1.05 -6.78 37.59
CA ASP A 115 -1.29 -7.77 38.66
C ASP A 115 -1.89 -9.07 38.05
N MET A 116 -2.79 -8.94 37.07
CA MET A 116 -3.33 -10.09 36.33
C MET A 116 -2.32 -10.74 35.37
N GLU A 117 -1.43 -9.97 34.72
CA GLU A 117 -0.37 -10.54 33.86
C GLU A 117 0.61 -11.37 34.71
N ALA A 118 1.00 -10.88 35.89
CA ALA A 118 1.84 -11.59 36.84
C ALA A 118 1.19 -12.88 37.41
N ALA A 119 -0.14 -12.90 37.60
CA ALA A 119 -0.87 -14.09 38.05
C ALA A 119 -0.95 -15.21 36.98
N ILE A 120 -0.86 -14.86 35.69
CA ILE A 120 -0.68 -15.84 34.62
C ILE A 120 0.74 -16.39 34.65
N GLU A 121 1.75 -15.49 34.72
CA GLU A 121 3.18 -15.87 34.73
C GLU A 121 3.57 -16.72 35.95
N SER A 122 2.91 -16.53 37.09
CA SER A 122 3.12 -17.32 38.32
C SER A 122 2.39 -18.68 38.34
N GLY A 123 1.59 -19.01 37.32
CA GLY A 123 0.77 -20.22 37.28
C GLY A 123 -0.35 -20.23 38.33
N GLU A 124 -0.80 -19.06 38.81
CA GLU A 124 -1.93 -18.97 39.75
C GLU A 124 -3.27 -19.29 39.07
N VAL A 125 -3.43 -18.86 37.81
CA VAL A 125 -4.64 -19.10 37.00
C VAL A 125 -4.84 -20.59 36.71
N GLU A 126 -3.78 -21.39 36.60
CA GLU A 126 -3.87 -22.85 36.38
C GLU A 126 -4.50 -23.61 37.55
N LYS A 127 -4.50 -23.00 38.75
CA LYS A 127 -5.07 -23.57 39.98
C LYS A 127 -6.53 -23.17 40.20
N MET A 128 -7.08 -22.29 39.35
CA MET A 128 -8.48 -21.84 39.42
C MET A 128 -9.44 -22.86 38.82
N SER A 129 -10.73 -22.81 39.19
CA SER A 129 -11.73 -23.60 38.48
C SER A 129 -11.90 -23.11 37.03
N LYS A 130 -12.34 -24.00 36.13
CA LYS A 130 -12.60 -23.65 34.71
C LYS A 130 -13.50 -22.41 34.52
N LYS A 131 -14.41 -22.15 35.47
CA LYS A 131 -15.30 -20.99 35.44
C LYS A 131 -14.58 -19.70 35.86
N GLU A 132 -13.73 -19.78 36.87
CA GLU A 132 -12.92 -18.64 37.36
C GLU A 132 -11.86 -18.26 36.33
N ALA A 133 -11.11 -19.23 35.79
CA ALA A 133 -10.15 -19.01 34.71
C ALA A 133 -10.82 -18.34 33.49
N LEU A 134 -11.99 -18.81 33.04
CA LEU A 134 -12.73 -18.18 31.94
C LEU A 134 -13.18 -16.74 32.25
N MET A 135 -13.53 -16.44 33.50
CA MET A 135 -13.90 -15.08 33.90
C MET A 135 -12.68 -14.16 33.99
N PHE A 136 -11.55 -14.70 34.46
CA PHE A 136 -10.25 -14.04 34.50
C PHE A 136 -9.78 -13.69 33.08
N ASP A 137 -9.77 -14.66 32.15
CA ASP A 137 -9.40 -14.45 30.74
C ASP A 137 -10.26 -13.38 30.06
N ARG A 138 -11.57 -13.36 30.34
CA ARG A 138 -12.50 -12.37 29.80
C ARG A 138 -12.24 -10.96 30.34
N GLU A 139 -11.91 -10.84 31.62
CA GLU A 139 -11.54 -9.55 32.20
C GLU A 139 -10.16 -9.09 31.70
N MET A 140 -9.19 -10.00 31.64
CA MET A 140 -7.85 -9.78 31.08
C MET A 140 -7.95 -9.26 29.64
N ALA A 141 -8.61 -10.00 28.75
CA ALA A 141 -8.78 -9.61 27.35
C ALA A 141 -9.51 -8.26 27.19
N LYS A 142 -10.46 -7.94 28.09
CA LYS A 142 -11.15 -6.65 28.11
C LYS A 142 -10.22 -5.51 28.53
N LEU A 143 -9.41 -5.69 29.56
CA LEU A 143 -8.41 -4.71 30.00
C LEU A 143 -7.31 -4.55 28.93
N GLN A 144 -6.73 -5.63 28.43
CA GLN A 144 -5.71 -5.60 27.40
C GLN A 144 -6.19 -4.88 26.13
N LYS A 145 -7.43 -5.13 25.68
CA LYS A 145 -8.03 -4.45 24.53
C LYS A 145 -8.31 -2.95 24.77
N SER A 146 -8.53 -2.52 26.01
CA SER A 146 -8.91 -1.13 26.31
C SER A 146 -7.75 -0.24 26.78
N ILE A 147 -6.76 -0.81 27.47
CA ILE A 147 -5.65 -0.09 28.08
C ILE A 147 -4.28 -0.76 27.90
N GLY A 148 -4.19 -1.93 27.24
CA GLY A 148 -2.92 -2.64 27.05
C GLY A 148 -1.85 -1.81 26.31
N GLY A 149 -2.24 -1.06 25.28
CA GLY A 149 -1.34 -0.17 24.54
C GLY A 149 -0.81 1.04 25.33
N VAL A 150 -1.34 1.29 26.54
CA VAL A 150 -0.89 2.37 27.44
C VAL A 150 -0.36 1.83 28.79
N LYS A 151 -0.24 0.51 28.95
CA LYS A 151 0.08 -0.12 30.25
C LYS A 151 1.48 0.23 30.80
N ASP A 152 2.39 0.65 29.91
CA ASP A 152 3.77 1.00 30.26
C ASP A 152 4.01 2.52 30.34
N MET A 153 2.94 3.33 30.26
CA MET A 153 3.02 4.77 30.51
C MET A 153 3.23 5.08 32.00
N GLY A 154 4.41 5.58 32.35
CA GLY A 154 4.70 6.10 33.69
C GLY A 154 3.98 7.43 34.01
N GLY A 155 3.69 8.22 32.97
CA GLY A 155 3.16 9.59 33.06
C GLY A 155 2.16 9.92 31.95
N ILE A 156 1.66 11.17 31.98
CA ILE A 156 0.99 11.80 30.84
C ILE A 156 2.03 11.94 29.71
N PRO A 157 1.69 11.72 28.42
CA PRO A 157 2.66 11.78 27.34
C PRO A 157 3.04 13.24 27.02
N ASP A 158 4.23 13.44 26.50
CA ASP A 158 4.77 14.75 26.15
C ASP A 158 4.18 15.31 24.84
N ALA A 159 3.58 14.46 24.01
CA ALA A 159 2.71 14.84 22.89
C ALA A 159 1.74 13.71 22.53
N ILE A 160 0.68 14.02 21.78
CA ILE A 160 -0.18 13.02 21.13
C ILE A 160 -0.09 13.13 19.60
N PHE A 161 -0.07 11.97 18.93
CA PHE A 161 -0.25 11.87 17.48
C PHE A 161 -1.62 11.27 17.17
N VAL A 162 -2.49 12.01 16.47
CA VAL A 162 -3.90 11.64 16.25
C VAL A 162 -4.21 11.50 14.76
N VAL A 163 -4.82 10.37 14.37
CA VAL A 163 -5.42 10.17 13.04
C VAL A 163 -6.94 10.34 13.17
N ASP A 164 -7.51 11.28 12.42
CA ASP A 164 -8.87 11.84 12.56
C ASP A 164 -9.14 12.54 13.92
N VAL A 165 -9.07 13.87 13.91
CA VAL A 165 -9.42 14.74 15.06
C VAL A 165 -10.92 14.76 15.38
N GLY A 166 -11.77 14.48 14.40
CA GLY A 166 -13.22 14.44 14.50
C GLY A 166 -13.76 13.19 15.17
N TYR A 167 -13.13 12.04 14.92
CA TYR A 167 -13.41 10.79 15.63
C TYR A 167 -12.87 10.82 17.08
N HIS A 168 -11.75 11.52 17.30
CA HIS A 168 -11.05 11.58 18.59
C HIS A 168 -11.21 12.91 19.35
N LYS A 169 -12.35 13.61 19.18
CA LYS A 169 -12.66 14.90 19.84
C LYS A 169 -12.38 14.95 21.34
N ILE A 170 -12.66 13.86 22.06
CA ILE A 170 -12.41 13.76 23.50
C ILE A 170 -10.90 13.78 23.80
N ALA A 171 -10.10 13.03 23.04
CA ALA A 171 -8.64 13.01 23.18
C ALA A 171 -8.03 14.41 22.94
N VAL A 172 -8.47 15.08 21.87
CA VAL A 172 -8.05 16.45 21.53
C VAL A 172 -8.43 17.43 22.64
N THR A 173 -9.65 17.31 23.19
CA THR A 173 -10.14 18.18 24.28
C THR A 173 -9.35 17.95 25.58
N GLU A 174 -9.06 16.70 25.92
CA GLU A 174 -8.29 16.35 27.12
C GLU A 174 -6.83 16.81 27.02
N ALA A 175 -6.16 16.56 25.89
CA ALA A 175 -4.78 16.98 25.67
C ALA A 175 -4.65 18.51 25.72
N ARG A 176 -5.51 19.23 25.00
CA ARG A 176 -5.55 20.70 25.02
C ARG A 176 -5.81 21.26 26.43
N LYS A 177 -6.67 20.62 27.24
CA LYS A 177 -6.93 21.04 28.63
C LYS A 177 -5.69 20.90 29.54
N LEU A 178 -4.80 19.97 29.23
CA LEU A 178 -3.58 19.70 29.98
C LEU A 178 -2.34 20.38 29.38
N GLY A 179 -2.47 21.08 28.26
CA GLY A 179 -1.34 21.66 27.52
C GLY A 179 -0.44 20.62 26.86
N VAL A 180 -0.94 19.40 26.59
CA VAL A 180 -0.21 18.36 25.85
C VAL A 180 -0.30 18.67 24.35
N PRO A 181 0.84 18.91 23.66
CA PRO A 181 0.86 19.22 22.23
C PRO A 181 0.24 18.14 21.36
N ILE A 182 -0.49 18.59 20.34
CA ILE A 182 -1.30 17.75 19.45
C ILE A 182 -0.74 17.83 18.03
N ILE A 183 -0.24 16.69 17.55
CA ILE A 183 0.11 16.46 16.15
C ILE A 183 -1.04 15.67 15.55
N ALA A 184 -1.69 16.16 14.49
CA ALA A 184 -2.86 15.45 13.97
C ALA A 184 -3.09 15.56 12.47
N VAL A 185 -3.57 14.46 11.89
CA VAL A 185 -4.12 14.40 10.55
C VAL A 185 -5.52 15.00 10.57
N VAL A 186 -5.77 15.97 9.70
CA VAL A 186 -7.05 16.68 9.59
C VAL A 186 -7.56 16.62 8.15
N ASP A 187 -8.62 15.82 7.92
CA ASP A 187 -9.37 15.85 6.66
C ASP A 187 -10.28 17.11 6.61
N THR A 188 -10.58 17.51 5.39
CA THR A 188 -11.49 18.56 4.93
C THR A 188 -12.86 18.64 5.63
N ASN A 189 -13.34 17.56 6.25
CA ASN A 189 -14.61 17.52 7.00
C ASN A 189 -14.49 17.98 8.46
N HIS A 190 -13.28 18.20 8.98
CA HIS A 190 -13.04 18.59 10.38
C HIS A 190 -12.27 19.91 10.53
N SER A 191 -12.25 20.44 11.75
CA SER A 191 -11.63 21.73 12.07
C SER A 191 -10.14 21.52 12.42
N PRO A 192 -9.22 22.35 11.90
CA PRO A 192 -7.81 22.32 12.31
C PRO A 192 -7.58 22.99 13.68
N ASP A 193 -8.52 23.84 14.15
CA ASP A 193 -8.42 24.54 15.44
C ASP A 193 -8.15 23.60 16.63
N GLY A 194 -7.18 24.01 17.46
CA GLY A 194 -6.81 23.26 18.66
C GLY A 194 -5.85 22.10 18.41
N VAL A 195 -5.28 22.01 17.20
CA VAL A 195 -4.14 21.15 16.86
C VAL A 195 -2.92 22.05 16.69
N ASP A 196 -1.79 21.70 17.32
CA ASP A 196 -0.56 22.49 17.26
C ASP A 196 0.24 22.21 15.99
N TYR A 197 0.30 20.93 15.58
CA TYR A 197 0.95 20.48 14.34
C TYR A 197 -0.09 19.82 13.42
N VAL A 198 -0.78 20.65 12.63
CA VAL A 198 -1.79 20.23 11.66
C VAL A 198 -1.13 19.56 10.46
N ILE A 199 -1.61 18.37 10.09
CA ILE A 199 -1.25 17.66 8.86
C ILE A 199 -2.53 17.59 8.00
N PRO A 200 -2.78 18.52 7.06
CA PRO A 200 -3.97 18.46 6.22
C PRO A 200 -3.89 17.23 5.31
N GLY A 201 -4.78 16.25 5.45
CA GLY A 201 -4.62 14.98 4.76
C GLY A 201 -5.79 14.01 4.97
N ASN A 202 -5.93 13.09 4.02
CA ASN A 202 -6.88 11.97 4.11
C ASN A 202 -6.60 11.10 5.33
N ASP A 203 -7.60 10.90 6.20
CA ASP A 203 -7.54 10.01 7.38
C ASP A 203 -8.37 8.71 7.24
N ASP A 204 -9.08 8.53 6.12
CA ASP A 204 -9.89 7.35 5.80
C ASP A 204 -9.14 6.30 4.95
N ALA A 205 -8.14 6.71 4.16
CA ALA A 205 -7.38 5.80 3.30
C ALA A 205 -6.24 5.09 4.04
N SER A 206 -6.29 3.76 4.14
CA SER A 206 -5.27 2.97 4.85
C SER A 206 -3.83 3.21 4.38
N LYS A 207 -3.59 3.45 3.08
CA LYS A 207 -2.24 3.78 2.58
C LYS A 207 -1.72 5.13 3.11
N ALA A 208 -2.60 6.14 3.23
CA ALA A 208 -2.25 7.42 3.83
C ALA A 208 -1.98 7.28 5.32
N VAL A 209 -2.83 6.52 6.03
CA VAL A 209 -2.65 6.25 7.47
C VAL A 209 -1.33 5.52 7.76
N VAL A 210 -0.96 4.52 6.95
CA VAL A 210 0.36 3.87 7.00
C VAL A 210 1.47 4.90 6.79
N LEU A 211 1.39 5.74 5.75
CA LEU A 211 2.41 6.77 5.49
C LEU A 211 2.67 7.67 6.70
N TYR A 212 1.63 8.20 7.36
CA TYR A 212 1.82 9.07 8.52
C TYR A 212 2.34 8.30 9.74
N ALA A 213 1.71 7.17 10.08
CA ALA A 213 2.08 6.41 11.28
C ALA A 213 3.49 5.80 11.16
N GLN A 214 3.87 5.34 9.96
CA GLN A 214 5.22 4.90 9.66
C GLN A 214 6.21 6.06 9.80
N GLY A 215 5.94 7.21 9.16
CA GLY A 215 6.86 8.35 9.19
C GLY A 215 7.03 8.98 10.57
N VAL A 216 5.98 9.03 11.40
CA VAL A 216 6.07 9.45 12.81
C VAL A 216 6.90 8.44 13.61
N ALA A 217 6.70 7.13 13.42
CA ALA A 217 7.52 6.11 14.07
C ALA A 217 9.00 6.13 13.62
N ASP A 218 9.26 6.34 12.32
CA ASP A 218 10.62 6.49 11.78
C ASP A 218 11.29 7.75 12.35
N ALA A 219 10.57 8.88 12.42
CA ALA A 219 11.06 10.10 13.07
C ALA A 219 11.40 9.90 14.56
N ILE A 220 10.65 9.06 15.28
CA ILE A 220 10.95 8.72 16.69
C ILE A 220 12.25 7.89 16.79
N LEU A 221 12.41 6.90 15.92
CA LEU A 221 13.60 6.05 15.88
C LEU A 221 14.85 6.85 15.47
N GLU A 222 14.75 7.69 14.43
CA GLU A 222 15.80 8.63 14.01
C GLU A 222 16.18 9.59 15.16
N GLY A 223 15.20 10.16 15.85
CA GLY A 223 15.43 11.07 16.99
C GLY A 223 16.19 10.41 18.14
N ARG A 224 15.76 9.20 18.56
CA ARG A 224 16.44 8.42 19.61
C ARG A 224 17.85 7.98 19.20
N ALA A 225 18.05 7.58 17.94
CA ALA A 225 19.37 7.17 17.43
C ALA A 225 20.37 8.32 17.42
N ASN A 226 19.94 9.53 17.03
CA ASN A 226 20.79 10.72 17.04
C ASN A 226 21.23 11.07 18.48
N ALA A 227 20.31 11.07 19.44
CA ALA A 227 20.65 11.34 20.85
C ALA A 227 21.64 10.31 21.44
N LEU A 228 21.58 9.05 21.02
CA LEU A 228 22.58 8.04 21.41
C LEU A 228 23.95 8.33 20.77
N ASN A 229 23.99 8.72 19.50
CA ASN A 229 25.23 9.06 18.81
C ASN A 229 25.91 10.31 19.43
N ASP A 230 25.14 11.35 19.76
CA ASP A 230 25.66 12.55 20.42
C ASP A 230 26.29 12.21 21.78
N VAL A 231 25.64 11.35 22.58
CA VAL A 231 26.19 10.86 23.86
C VAL A 231 27.47 10.04 23.64
N VAL A 232 27.51 9.15 22.65
CA VAL A 232 28.71 8.34 22.32
C VAL A 232 29.86 9.19 21.77
N GLN A 233 29.57 10.29 21.05
CA GLN A 233 30.59 11.23 20.61
C GLN A 233 31.11 12.07 21.77
N SER A 234 30.24 12.54 22.67
CA SER A 234 30.66 13.28 23.87
C SER A 234 31.52 12.44 24.82
N SER A 235 31.25 11.14 24.98
CA SER A 235 32.06 10.24 25.81
C SER A 235 33.33 9.72 25.13
N ARG A 236 33.47 9.87 23.80
CA ARG A 236 34.75 9.66 23.09
C ARG A 236 35.66 10.89 23.10
N GLY A 237 35.21 12.01 23.66
CA GLY A 237 35.98 13.25 23.77
C GLY A 237 36.93 13.32 24.97
N ASP A 238 36.83 12.38 25.92
CA ASP A 238 37.57 12.38 27.20
C ASP A 238 38.73 11.35 27.27
N ASP A 239 39.04 10.65 26.17
CA ASP A 239 40.03 9.54 26.13
C ASP A 239 41.34 9.87 25.38
N ASP A 240 41.63 11.15 25.09
CA ASP A 240 42.92 11.60 24.50
C ASP A 240 43.56 12.77 25.28
N ASP A 241 43.45 12.76 26.62
CA ASP A 241 44.29 13.60 27.47
C ASP A 241 44.73 12.85 28.75
N ARG A 242 45.84 12.10 28.63
CA ARG A 242 46.62 11.62 29.79
C ARG A 242 48.02 12.25 29.78
N PRO A 243 48.30 13.20 30.67
CA PRO A 243 49.64 13.72 30.87
C PRO A 243 50.43 12.83 31.84
N ASP A 244 51.73 12.64 31.57
CA ASP A 244 52.71 12.04 32.48
C ASP A 244 54.12 12.41 31.93
N ASN A 245 55.11 12.93 32.64
CA ASN A 245 55.29 13.31 34.05
C ASN A 245 56.39 14.42 34.08
N GLY A 246 56.56 15.27 35.10
CA GLY A 246 55.84 15.38 36.38
C GLY A 246 56.65 16.17 37.44
N ALA A 247 56.56 15.69 38.68
CA ALA A 247 57.37 15.97 39.88
C ALA A 247 56.80 16.92 40.99
N SER A 248 56.47 16.24 42.11
CA SER A 248 56.68 16.62 43.52
C SER A 248 55.52 17.23 44.35
N LEU A 249 55.56 16.93 45.66
CA LEU A 249 54.42 16.91 46.59
C LEU A 249 54.61 17.84 47.81
N SER A 250 53.59 18.69 48.08
CA SER A 250 53.01 19.02 49.41
C SER A 250 53.87 19.70 50.52
N PRO A 251 53.29 20.31 51.59
CA PRO A 251 51.86 20.59 51.91
C PRO A 251 51.51 22.05 52.36
N PHE A 252 50.20 22.36 52.40
CA PHE A 252 49.45 23.24 53.34
C PHE A 252 50.04 24.59 53.88
N PHE A 253 49.35 25.73 53.63
CA PHE A 253 48.33 26.31 54.55
C PHE A 253 47.69 27.64 54.05
N LEU A 254 46.45 27.86 54.48
CA LEU A 254 45.62 29.08 54.65
C LEU A 254 46.06 30.47 54.10
N ALA A 255 45.15 31.08 53.31
CA ALA A 255 44.80 32.52 53.18
C ALA A 255 45.86 33.61 52.82
N GLY A 256 45.47 34.50 51.87
CA GLY A 256 45.84 35.93 51.92
C GLY A 256 46.72 36.56 50.81
N ALA A 257 46.08 37.10 49.77
CA ALA A 257 46.23 38.48 49.24
C ALA A 257 47.60 39.13 48.80
N ILE A 258 47.55 39.83 47.65
CA ILE A 258 48.37 40.99 47.15
C ILE A 258 49.83 40.73 46.59
N PRO A 259 50.59 41.67 45.95
CA PRO A 259 50.86 41.60 44.48
C PRO A 259 52.32 41.88 43.96
N GLY A 260 52.51 41.79 42.63
CA GLY A 260 53.59 42.47 41.86
C GLY A 260 54.90 41.68 41.66
N GLN A 261 55.82 41.99 40.73
CA GLN A 261 55.86 43.00 39.63
C GLN A 261 56.88 42.61 38.53
N ARG A 262 56.53 42.90 37.26
CA ARG A 262 57.38 43.40 36.12
C ARG A 262 58.73 42.73 35.73
N ARG A 263 58.86 42.42 34.42
CA ARG A 263 59.76 43.01 33.37
C ARG A 263 59.90 42.03 32.19
N ASP A 264 59.41 42.37 30.99
CA ASP A 264 60.15 43.05 29.90
C ASP A 264 61.37 42.29 29.34
N VAL A 265 61.26 41.70 28.13
CA VAL A 265 62.28 41.75 27.05
C VAL A 265 61.57 41.73 25.68
N ARG A 266 62.20 42.30 24.63
CA ARG A 266 61.62 42.70 23.34
C ARG A 266 62.50 42.25 22.16
N ARG A 267 61.89 41.82 21.02
CA ARG A 267 62.49 41.72 19.64
C ARG A 267 63.64 40.68 19.47
N VAL A 268 64.08 40.20 18.28
CA VAL A 268 64.31 40.78 16.91
C VAL A 268 64.06 39.74 15.76
N ARG A 269 64.10 40.14 14.47
CA ARG A 269 63.88 39.40 13.19
C ARG A 269 65.14 38.78 12.52
N ALA A 270 65.00 37.71 11.69
CA ALA A 270 65.75 37.34 10.44
C ALA A 270 65.20 36.00 9.81
N GLY A 271 65.51 35.50 8.58
CA GLY A 271 65.98 36.14 7.33
C GLY A 271 66.61 35.25 6.20
N VAL A 272 65.93 35.09 5.04
CA VAL A 272 66.45 35.08 3.61
C VAL A 272 67.02 33.78 2.91
N SER A 273 66.60 33.53 1.63
CA SER A 273 67.20 32.73 0.49
C SER A 273 67.39 31.19 0.57
N GLY A 274 67.52 30.36 -0.52
CA GLY A 274 67.33 30.51 -1.99
C GLY A 274 67.91 29.34 -2.90
N GLN A 275 67.41 29.21 -4.15
CA GLN A 275 68.00 28.56 -5.39
C GLN A 275 67.93 27.03 -5.77
N ARG A 276 68.27 26.74 -7.07
CA ARG A 276 67.92 25.59 -7.98
C ARG A 276 69.08 24.60 -8.24
N VAL A 277 68.81 23.37 -8.74
CA VAL A 277 69.64 22.61 -9.75
C VAL A 277 68.72 21.71 -10.65
N VAL A 278 69.27 21.14 -11.74
CA VAL A 278 68.60 20.50 -12.91
C VAL A 278 69.16 19.08 -13.19
N ALA A 279 68.36 18.13 -13.75
CA ALA A 279 68.85 16.97 -14.51
C ALA A 279 67.74 16.32 -15.40
N ALA A 280 68.10 15.60 -16.46
CA ALA A 280 67.18 15.01 -17.46
C ALA A 280 67.57 13.58 -17.88
N ARG A 281 66.62 12.77 -18.41
CA ARG A 281 66.93 11.60 -19.27
C ARG A 281 65.75 11.06 -20.10
N ARG A 282 66.01 10.98 -21.42
CA ARG A 282 65.54 10.08 -22.50
C ARG A 282 64.06 9.67 -22.65
N VAL A 283 63.63 9.72 -23.91
CA VAL A 283 62.40 9.17 -24.49
C VAL A 283 62.80 8.01 -25.41
N ASP A 284 62.03 6.92 -25.40
CA ASP A 284 62.06 5.90 -26.46
C ASP A 284 60.67 5.78 -27.10
N ASN A 285 60.66 5.48 -28.41
CA ASN A 285 59.55 5.70 -29.32
C ASN A 285 59.06 4.39 -29.96
N GLN A 286 57.93 3.85 -29.50
CA GLN A 286 57.21 2.74 -30.17
C GLN A 286 55.70 2.80 -29.90
N ASN A 287 54.93 3.50 -30.75
CA ASN A 287 53.62 3.05 -31.22
C ASN A 287 53.09 3.98 -32.32
N SER A 288 53.15 3.54 -33.58
CA SER A 288 52.60 4.27 -34.73
C SER A 288 51.93 3.32 -35.72
N GLN A 289 51.10 2.40 -35.20
CA GLN A 289 50.33 1.45 -36.01
C GLN A 289 48.88 1.24 -35.54
N THR A 290 48.46 1.88 -34.44
CA THR A 290 47.08 1.81 -33.90
C THR A 290 46.12 2.85 -34.49
N ASP A 291 46.63 3.97 -35.02
CA ASP A 291 45.83 5.13 -35.44
C ASP A 291 45.07 4.99 -36.79
N LEU A 292 45.08 3.81 -37.41
CA LEU A 292 44.47 3.57 -38.71
C LEU A 292 43.23 2.65 -38.70
N GLN A 293 42.77 2.22 -37.52
CA GLN A 293 41.50 1.47 -37.37
C GLN A 293 40.35 2.27 -36.74
N GLU A 294 40.57 3.51 -36.27
CA GLU A 294 39.55 4.34 -35.62
C GLU A 294 38.67 5.18 -36.58
N ARG A 295 38.62 4.84 -37.87
CA ARG A 295 37.73 5.49 -38.85
C ARG A 295 36.71 4.51 -39.42
N THR A 296 35.56 4.43 -38.74
CA THR A 296 34.18 4.60 -39.27
C THR A 296 33.18 3.88 -38.35
N MET A 297 32.82 4.54 -37.24
CA MET A 297 31.62 4.21 -36.47
C MET A 297 30.74 5.46 -36.47
N ALA A 298 29.53 5.38 -37.03
CA ALA A 298 28.58 6.48 -36.95
C ALA A 298 28.23 6.69 -35.47
N ALA A 299 28.61 7.85 -34.91
CA ALA A 299 28.39 8.15 -33.51
C ALA A 299 26.88 8.34 -33.25
N ILE A 300 26.20 7.28 -32.81
CA ILE A 300 24.75 7.24 -32.57
C ILE A 300 24.34 8.39 -31.64
N THR A 301 23.70 9.42 -32.20
CA THR A 301 23.38 10.65 -31.47
C THR A 301 22.15 10.47 -30.58
N ALA A 302 22.07 11.24 -29.50
CA ALA A 302 20.89 11.26 -28.64
C ALA A 302 19.60 11.65 -29.40
N SER A 303 19.71 12.46 -30.47
CA SER A 303 18.59 12.85 -31.32
C SER A 303 18.04 11.66 -32.10
N MET A 304 18.89 10.84 -32.73
CA MET A 304 18.47 9.63 -33.46
C MET A 304 17.78 8.63 -32.52
N VAL A 305 18.30 8.44 -31.30
CA VAL A 305 17.67 7.57 -30.30
C VAL A 305 16.31 8.12 -29.85
N ALA A 306 16.17 9.43 -29.68
CA ALA A 306 14.91 10.08 -29.34
C ALA A 306 13.87 9.99 -30.46
N GLU A 307 14.29 10.18 -31.72
CA GLU A 307 13.46 10.06 -32.92
C GLU A 307 12.94 8.62 -33.08
N LEU A 308 13.83 7.63 -33.04
CA LEU A 308 13.45 6.22 -33.14
C LEU A 308 12.51 5.81 -32.00
N ARG A 309 12.77 6.29 -30.78
CA ARG A 309 11.88 6.08 -29.64
C ARG A 309 10.52 6.72 -29.85
N SER A 310 10.45 7.96 -30.34
CA SER A 310 9.19 8.66 -30.59
C SER A 310 8.36 8.02 -31.71
N LYS A 311 9.00 7.28 -32.61
CA LYS A 311 8.33 6.59 -33.73
C LYS A 311 7.90 5.16 -33.41
N THR A 312 8.56 4.50 -32.45
CA THR A 312 8.35 3.07 -32.13
C THR A 312 7.84 2.80 -30.71
N ASP A 313 7.82 3.81 -29.84
CA ASP A 313 7.60 3.71 -28.39
C ASP A 313 8.50 2.68 -27.67
N ALA A 314 9.59 2.25 -28.30
CA ALA A 314 10.47 1.24 -27.74
C ALA A 314 11.31 1.78 -26.56
N PRO A 315 11.73 0.92 -25.61
CA PRO A 315 12.59 1.35 -24.50
C PRO A 315 13.88 2.02 -24.99
N MET A 316 14.29 3.10 -24.32
CA MET A 316 15.41 3.98 -24.74
C MET A 316 16.70 3.20 -25.05
N MET A 317 17.05 2.23 -24.23
CA MET A 317 18.26 1.41 -24.42
C MET A 317 18.14 0.41 -25.56
N GLU A 318 16.94 -0.06 -25.89
CA GLU A 318 16.73 -0.91 -27.06
C GLU A 318 16.77 -0.09 -28.35
N CYS A 319 16.24 1.14 -28.37
CA CYS A 319 16.43 2.08 -29.46
C CYS A 319 17.91 2.35 -29.73
N LYS A 320 18.69 2.62 -28.65
CA LYS A 320 20.13 2.85 -28.76
C LYS A 320 20.86 1.63 -29.32
N LYS A 321 20.61 0.43 -28.78
CA LYS A 321 21.22 -0.83 -29.28
C LYS A 321 20.86 -1.11 -30.73
N ALA A 322 19.59 -0.94 -31.11
CA ALA A 322 19.14 -1.18 -32.48
C ALA A 322 19.80 -0.22 -33.47
N LEU A 323 19.95 1.07 -33.11
CA LEU A 323 20.71 2.03 -33.92
C LEU A 323 22.20 1.69 -34.00
N THR A 324 22.81 1.22 -32.91
CA THR A 324 24.21 0.76 -32.93
C THR A 324 24.41 -0.46 -33.82
N GLU A 325 23.50 -1.44 -33.80
CA GLU A 325 23.57 -2.63 -34.66
C GLU A 325 23.09 -2.41 -36.12
N ALA A 326 22.46 -1.26 -36.37
CA ALA A 326 22.08 -0.78 -37.70
C ALA A 326 23.08 0.25 -38.27
N ASP A 327 24.20 0.51 -37.57
CA ASP A 327 25.21 1.51 -37.95
C ASP A 327 24.64 2.93 -38.16
N GLY A 328 23.53 3.25 -37.46
CA GLY A 328 22.79 4.50 -37.56
C GLY A 328 21.63 4.51 -38.56
N ASP A 329 21.40 3.43 -39.32
CA ASP A 329 20.26 3.31 -40.23
C ASP A 329 18.94 3.18 -39.44
N MET A 330 18.05 4.16 -39.59
CA MET A 330 16.76 4.21 -38.89
C MET A 330 15.80 3.09 -39.31
N ALA A 331 15.73 2.75 -40.61
CA ALA A 331 14.81 1.74 -41.12
C ALA A 331 15.24 0.34 -40.67
N ARG A 332 16.54 0.04 -40.77
CA ARG A 332 17.11 -1.21 -40.26
C ARG A 332 17.02 -1.30 -38.72
N ALA A 333 17.13 -0.18 -38.00
CA ALA A 333 16.90 -0.16 -36.56
C ALA A 333 15.45 -0.46 -36.16
N GLU A 334 14.46 0.00 -36.94
CA GLU A 334 13.04 -0.35 -36.76
C GLU A 334 12.79 -1.86 -36.96
N GLU A 335 13.40 -2.46 -37.98
CA GLU A 335 13.33 -3.91 -38.21
C GLU A 335 13.98 -4.72 -37.06
N LEU A 336 15.17 -4.31 -36.61
CA LEU A 336 15.86 -4.93 -35.47
C LEU A 336 15.06 -4.80 -34.17
N LEU A 337 14.42 -3.66 -33.92
CA LEU A 337 13.51 -3.48 -32.78
C LEU A 337 12.35 -4.47 -32.85
N ARG A 338 11.72 -4.64 -34.01
CA ARG A 338 10.59 -5.58 -34.19
C ARG A 338 10.97 -7.01 -33.79
N VAL A 339 12.15 -7.47 -34.19
CA VAL A 339 12.68 -8.80 -33.81
C VAL A 339 12.99 -8.88 -32.30
N LYS A 340 13.71 -7.89 -31.76
CA LYS A 340 14.13 -7.87 -30.35
C LYS A 340 12.96 -7.78 -29.37
N LEU A 341 11.97 -6.94 -29.66
CA LEU A 341 10.78 -6.77 -28.83
C LEU A 341 9.88 -8.02 -28.88
N GLY A 342 9.80 -8.71 -30.03
CA GLY A 342 9.17 -10.04 -30.12
C GLY A 342 9.85 -11.07 -29.21
N ASN A 343 11.18 -11.16 -29.25
CA ASN A 343 11.95 -12.05 -28.36
C ASN A 343 11.76 -11.72 -26.87
N LYS A 344 11.55 -10.44 -26.51
CA LYS A 344 11.22 -10.02 -25.13
C LYS A 344 9.85 -10.53 -24.70
N ALA A 345 8.86 -10.55 -25.60
CA ALA A 345 7.55 -11.10 -25.31
C ALA A 345 7.56 -12.61 -25.09
N SER A 346 8.31 -13.37 -25.90
CA SER A 346 8.50 -14.81 -25.69
C SER A 346 9.14 -15.12 -24.32
N LYS A 347 10.07 -14.28 -23.84
CA LYS A 347 10.67 -14.40 -22.50
C LYS A 347 9.73 -14.00 -21.37
N ALA A 348 8.77 -13.12 -21.60
CA ALA A 348 7.78 -12.71 -20.60
C ALA A 348 6.64 -13.75 -20.45
N ALA A 349 6.32 -14.52 -21.49
CA ALA A 349 5.16 -15.41 -21.57
C ALA A 349 4.97 -16.37 -20.38
N ALA A 350 6.05 -16.83 -19.73
CA ALA A 350 6.02 -17.75 -18.58
C ALA A 350 5.75 -17.07 -17.22
N ARG A 351 5.69 -15.73 -17.15
CA ARG A 351 5.48 -14.99 -15.90
C ARG A 351 4.00 -14.96 -15.52
N VAL A 352 3.72 -15.05 -14.22
CA VAL A 352 2.36 -15.09 -13.67
C VAL A 352 1.64 -13.76 -13.90
N THR A 353 0.49 -13.80 -14.57
CA THR A 353 -0.36 -12.64 -14.83
C THR A 353 -1.61 -12.69 -13.94
N ALA A 354 -1.48 -12.26 -12.68
CA ALA A 354 -2.57 -12.30 -11.69
C ALA A 354 -3.34 -10.97 -11.55
N GLU A 355 -2.85 -9.90 -12.18
CA GLU A 355 -3.53 -8.61 -12.33
C GLU A 355 -4.16 -8.49 -13.71
N GLY A 356 -4.83 -7.38 -14.02
CA GLY A 356 -5.52 -7.20 -15.30
C GLY A 356 -6.85 -6.44 -15.25
N VAL A 357 -7.64 -6.59 -16.31
CA VAL A 357 -8.98 -5.99 -16.45
C VAL A 357 -9.99 -6.99 -17.03
N VAL A 358 -11.25 -6.81 -16.66
CA VAL A 358 -12.39 -7.35 -17.40
C VAL A 358 -12.98 -6.25 -18.28
N ALA A 359 -13.07 -6.51 -19.58
CA ALA A 359 -13.73 -5.65 -20.55
C ALA A 359 -15.07 -6.27 -20.99
N SER A 360 -16.03 -5.42 -21.37
CA SER A 360 -17.33 -5.86 -21.90
C SER A 360 -17.72 -5.05 -23.13
N PHE A 361 -18.45 -5.68 -24.04
CA PHE A 361 -19.09 -5.05 -25.19
C PHE A 361 -20.52 -5.59 -25.33
N ILE A 362 -21.47 -4.74 -25.73
CA ILE A 362 -22.84 -5.11 -26.11
C ILE A 362 -23.23 -4.27 -27.33
N GLY A 363 -23.75 -4.90 -28.37
CA GLY A 363 -24.27 -4.24 -29.57
C GLY A 363 -24.90 -5.24 -30.54
N GLY A 364 -25.95 -4.85 -31.26
CA GLY A 364 -26.52 -5.66 -32.34
C GLY A 364 -27.03 -7.05 -31.95
N GLY A 365 -27.51 -7.25 -30.71
CA GLY A 365 -27.98 -8.56 -30.21
C GLY A 365 -26.85 -9.50 -29.73
N VAL A 366 -25.59 -9.07 -29.83
CA VAL A 366 -24.43 -9.78 -29.28
C VAL A 366 -23.82 -9.02 -28.11
N GLY A 367 -23.19 -9.76 -27.20
CA GLY A 367 -22.36 -9.19 -26.16
C GLY A 367 -21.27 -10.15 -25.74
N ALA A 368 -20.15 -9.61 -25.27
CA ALA A 368 -19.05 -10.40 -24.76
C ALA A 368 -18.45 -9.78 -23.50
N LEU A 369 -17.87 -10.66 -22.69
CA LEU A 369 -17.07 -10.35 -21.52
C LEU A 369 -15.69 -11.01 -21.71
N VAL A 370 -14.59 -10.29 -21.50
CA VAL A 370 -13.22 -10.81 -21.68
C VAL A 370 -12.36 -10.44 -20.48
N GLU A 371 -11.63 -11.41 -19.95
CA GLU A 371 -10.56 -11.18 -18.96
C GLU A 371 -9.20 -11.12 -19.69
N LEU A 372 -8.54 -9.97 -19.59
CA LEU A 372 -7.15 -9.79 -20.00
C LEU A 372 -6.29 -9.59 -18.75
N ASN A 373 -5.19 -10.33 -18.65
CA ASN A 373 -4.32 -10.29 -17.49
C ASN A 373 -2.95 -9.70 -17.82
N CYS A 374 -2.32 -9.11 -16.80
CA CYS A 374 -0.96 -8.57 -16.81
C CYS A 374 -0.26 -8.87 -15.47
N GLU A 375 1.04 -8.55 -15.36
CA GLU A 375 1.81 -8.79 -14.12
C GLU A 375 1.41 -7.79 -13.02
N THR A 376 1.32 -6.49 -13.33
CA THR A 376 1.07 -5.43 -12.33
C THR A 376 -0.25 -4.69 -12.51
N ASP A 377 -0.71 -4.03 -11.43
CA ASP A 377 -1.90 -3.18 -11.46
C ASP A 377 -1.65 -1.80 -12.11
N PHE A 378 -0.38 -1.46 -12.43
CA PHE A 378 -0.02 -0.27 -13.20
C PHE A 378 -0.37 -0.47 -14.67
N VAL A 379 0.00 -1.61 -15.26
CA VAL A 379 -0.34 -1.94 -16.66
C VAL A 379 -1.85 -2.06 -16.84
N ALA A 380 -2.55 -2.68 -15.89
CA ALA A 380 -4.02 -2.77 -15.88
C ALA A 380 -4.75 -1.41 -15.91
N LYS A 381 -4.07 -0.31 -15.54
CA LYS A 381 -4.62 1.06 -15.54
C LYS A 381 -4.14 1.90 -16.73
N SER A 382 -3.26 1.38 -17.58
CA SER A 382 -2.73 2.10 -18.74
C SER A 382 -3.79 2.21 -19.85
N ASP A 383 -3.84 3.37 -20.52
CA ASP A 383 -4.82 3.62 -21.57
C ASP A 383 -4.68 2.64 -22.75
N ASP A 384 -3.46 2.29 -23.14
CA ASP A 384 -3.18 1.29 -24.19
C ASP A 384 -3.76 -0.10 -23.85
N PHE A 385 -3.57 -0.57 -22.61
CA PHE A 385 -4.10 -1.87 -22.17
C PHE A 385 -5.63 -1.86 -22.09
N ILE A 386 -6.21 -0.77 -21.58
CA ILE A 386 -7.66 -0.60 -21.51
C ILE A 386 -8.26 -0.50 -22.92
N ALA A 387 -7.65 0.24 -23.84
CA ALA A 387 -8.08 0.34 -25.23
C ALA A 387 -8.01 -1.01 -25.95
N PHE A 388 -6.90 -1.75 -25.79
CA PHE A 388 -6.75 -3.11 -26.33
C PHE A 388 -7.82 -4.06 -25.78
N SER A 389 -8.07 -4.06 -24.46
CA SER A 389 -9.09 -4.92 -23.84
C SER A 389 -10.50 -4.69 -24.39
N LYS A 390 -10.88 -3.43 -24.67
CA LYS A 390 -12.18 -3.06 -25.25
C LYS A 390 -12.30 -3.55 -26.69
N LYS A 391 -11.26 -3.33 -27.51
CA LYS A 391 -11.18 -3.81 -28.90
C LYS A 391 -11.30 -5.34 -28.99
N VAL A 392 -10.63 -6.06 -28.08
CA VAL A 392 -10.73 -7.52 -27.99
C VAL A 392 -12.13 -7.97 -27.56
N ALA A 393 -12.81 -7.27 -26.65
CA ALA A 393 -14.19 -7.58 -26.27
C ALA A 393 -15.21 -7.35 -27.41
N GLU A 394 -15.06 -6.28 -28.17
CA GLU A 394 -15.85 -6.03 -29.39
C GLU A 394 -15.63 -7.11 -30.45
N LEU A 395 -14.36 -7.45 -30.74
CA LEU A 395 -14.01 -8.54 -31.65
C LEU A 395 -14.60 -9.88 -31.21
N ALA A 396 -14.51 -10.23 -29.92
CA ALA A 396 -15.09 -11.46 -29.39
C ALA A 396 -16.62 -11.49 -29.56
N ALA A 397 -17.33 -10.38 -29.33
CA ALA A 397 -18.77 -10.30 -29.52
C ALA A 397 -19.18 -10.44 -31.00
N VAL A 398 -18.51 -9.69 -31.89
CA VAL A 398 -18.92 -9.54 -33.30
C VAL A 398 -18.44 -10.71 -34.18
N ARG A 399 -17.25 -11.27 -33.93
CA ARG A 399 -16.66 -12.31 -34.80
C ARG A 399 -16.98 -13.74 -34.40
N ASN A 400 -17.56 -13.96 -33.21
CA ASN A 400 -17.88 -15.30 -32.69
C ASN A 400 -16.72 -16.33 -32.78
N PRO A 401 -15.52 -16.01 -32.27
CA PRO A 401 -14.43 -16.99 -32.20
C PRO A 401 -14.81 -18.15 -31.27
N ALA A 402 -14.39 -19.37 -31.61
CA ALA A 402 -14.68 -20.57 -30.82
C ALA A 402 -13.93 -20.59 -29.48
N ASP A 403 -12.69 -20.10 -29.45
CA ASP A 403 -11.81 -20.10 -28.29
C ASP A 403 -10.81 -18.93 -28.34
N VAL A 404 -9.94 -18.84 -27.32
CA VAL A 404 -8.93 -17.78 -27.19
C VAL A 404 -7.89 -17.82 -28.32
N ALA A 405 -7.57 -18.98 -28.88
CA ALA A 405 -6.61 -19.09 -29.99
C ALA A 405 -7.23 -18.53 -31.28
N ALA A 406 -8.49 -18.87 -31.56
CA ALA A 406 -9.27 -18.29 -32.65
C ALA A 406 -9.41 -16.76 -32.51
N LEU A 407 -9.72 -16.26 -31.31
CA LEU A 407 -9.75 -14.81 -31.02
C LEU A 407 -8.39 -14.15 -31.24
N SER A 408 -7.30 -14.79 -30.83
CA SER A 408 -5.93 -14.28 -30.97
C SER A 408 -5.45 -14.22 -32.43
N ALA A 409 -6.01 -15.07 -33.30
CA ALA A 409 -5.74 -15.07 -34.74
C ALA A 409 -6.56 -14.04 -35.54
N LEU A 410 -7.60 -13.43 -34.96
CA LEU A 410 -8.44 -12.44 -35.67
C LEU A 410 -7.66 -11.16 -36.02
N PRO A 411 -8.03 -10.47 -37.12
CA PRO A 411 -7.41 -9.21 -37.50
C PRO A 411 -7.84 -8.06 -36.56
N LEU A 412 -6.87 -7.27 -36.11
CA LEU A 412 -7.03 -6.04 -35.34
C LEU A 412 -5.98 -5.02 -35.79
N ASP A 413 -6.41 -3.79 -36.12
CA ASP A 413 -5.53 -2.66 -36.49
C ASP A 413 -4.46 -2.99 -37.56
N GLY A 414 -4.79 -3.85 -38.53
CA GLY A 414 -3.87 -4.25 -39.62
C GLY A 414 -2.89 -5.39 -39.28
N ALA A 415 -2.93 -5.94 -38.06
CA ALA A 415 -2.21 -7.13 -37.64
C ALA A 415 -3.17 -8.18 -37.06
N THR A 416 -2.68 -9.26 -36.45
CA THR A 416 -3.53 -10.16 -35.62
C THR A 416 -3.62 -9.64 -34.19
N VAL A 417 -4.66 -10.04 -33.45
CA VAL A 417 -4.81 -9.74 -32.01
C VAL A 417 -3.56 -10.17 -31.23
N ASP A 418 -2.97 -11.34 -31.52
CA ASP A 418 -1.73 -11.79 -30.89
C ASP A 418 -0.50 -10.94 -31.27
N ALA A 419 -0.41 -10.46 -32.52
CA ALA A 419 0.66 -9.57 -32.93
C ALA A 419 0.58 -8.21 -32.22
N VAL A 420 -0.64 -7.66 -32.06
CA VAL A 420 -0.88 -6.43 -31.26
C VAL A 420 -0.53 -6.66 -29.79
N ARG A 421 -0.96 -7.79 -29.20
CA ARG A 421 -0.58 -8.20 -27.83
C ARG A 421 0.94 -8.29 -27.66
N THR A 422 1.62 -8.96 -28.59
CA THR A 422 3.06 -9.18 -28.58
C THR A 422 3.84 -7.87 -28.70
N ALA A 423 3.39 -6.94 -29.55
CA ALA A 423 3.95 -5.60 -29.65
C ALA A 423 3.76 -4.80 -28.34
N LEU A 424 2.58 -4.90 -27.72
CA LEU A 424 2.29 -4.26 -26.43
C LEU A 424 3.20 -4.79 -25.31
N VAL A 425 3.38 -6.11 -25.22
CA VAL A 425 4.34 -6.76 -24.29
C VAL A 425 5.78 -6.30 -24.57
N GLY A 426 6.17 -6.16 -25.84
CA GLY A 426 7.48 -5.66 -26.23
C GLY A 426 7.77 -4.27 -25.66
N ARG A 427 6.84 -3.32 -25.89
CA ARG A 427 6.92 -1.94 -25.40
C ARG A 427 6.90 -1.88 -23.86
N ILE A 428 5.87 -2.45 -23.23
CA ILE A 428 5.66 -2.39 -21.77
C ILE A 428 6.72 -3.18 -21.00
N GLY A 429 7.04 -4.40 -21.44
CA GLY A 429 7.98 -5.31 -20.78
C GLY A 429 7.40 -6.24 -19.71
N GLU A 430 6.08 -6.18 -19.50
CA GLU A 430 5.32 -7.14 -18.71
C GLU A 430 4.58 -8.14 -19.61
N ASN A 431 4.40 -9.36 -19.14
CA ASN A 431 3.55 -10.36 -19.77
C ASN A 431 2.09 -9.88 -19.81
N ILE A 432 1.43 -10.13 -20.94
CA ILE A 432 0.02 -9.84 -21.16
C ILE A 432 -0.62 -11.06 -21.80
N SER A 433 -1.72 -11.53 -21.22
CA SER A 433 -2.47 -12.69 -21.71
C SER A 433 -3.94 -12.34 -21.91
N ILE A 434 -4.55 -12.91 -22.95
CA ILE A 434 -6.01 -12.98 -23.08
C ILE A 434 -6.38 -14.31 -22.44
N ARG A 435 -7.07 -14.29 -21.29
CA ARG A 435 -7.22 -15.49 -20.46
C ARG A 435 -8.47 -16.29 -20.78
N ARG A 436 -9.60 -15.59 -20.88
CA ARG A 436 -10.92 -16.18 -21.19
C ARG A 436 -11.86 -15.12 -21.71
N PHE A 437 -12.82 -15.54 -22.53
CA PHE A 437 -14.01 -14.75 -22.84
C PHE A 437 -15.28 -15.59 -22.68
N SER A 438 -16.41 -14.90 -22.63
CA SER A 438 -17.73 -15.48 -22.80
C SER A 438 -18.52 -14.57 -23.72
N ARG A 439 -19.31 -15.17 -24.62
CA ARG A 439 -20.12 -14.46 -25.62
C ARG A 439 -21.57 -14.91 -25.50
N PHE A 440 -22.49 -13.95 -25.45
CA PHE A 440 -23.91 -14.18 -25.63
C PHE A 440 -24.34 -13.62 -26.98
N GLU A 441 -25.22 -14.36 -27.65
CA GLU A 441 -25.97 -13.95 -28.84
C GLU A 441 -27.42 -14.28 -28.54
N THR A 442 -28.32 -13.31 -28.74
CA THR A 442 -29.70 -13.42 -28.29
C THR A 442 -30.62 -12.40 -28.96
N ALA A 443 -31.90 -12.75 -29.05
CA ALA A 443 -32.98 -11.80 -29.36
C ALA A 443 -33.51 -11.07 -28.10
N HIS A 444 -33.08 -11.50 -26.91
CA HIS A 444 -33.45 -10.93 -25.62
C HIS A 444 -32.56 -9.71 -25.27
N LYS A 445 -32.79 -9.07 -24.12
CA LYS A 445 -31.97 -7.93 -23.70
C LYS A 445 -30.69 -8.40 -23.03
N LEU A 446 -29.62 -7.64 -23.28
CA LEU A 446 -28.33 -7.79 -22.61
C LEU A 446 -28.09 -6.59 -21.68
N ALA A 447 -27.51 -6.84 -20.51
CA ALA A 447 -26.96 -5.82 -19.62
C ALA A 447 -25.55 -6.23 -19.19
N SER A 448 -24.63 -5.26 -19.13
CA SER A 448 -23.33 -5.47 -18.50
C SER A 448 -23.13 -4.51 -17.33
N TYR A 449 -22.29 -4.93 -16.39
CA TYR A 449 -21.83 -4.10 -15.28
C TYR A 449 -20.36 -4.40 -14.99
N LEU A 450 -19.57 -3.34 -14.88
CA LEU A 450 -18.15 -3.41 -14.49
C LEU A 450 -17.98 -2.70 -13.15
N HIS A 451 -17.48 -3.40 -12.14
CA HIS A 451 -17.12 -2.81 -10.86
C HIS A 451 -15.64 -2.40 -10.87
N GLY A 452 -15.39 -1.16 -11.29
CA GLY A 452 -14.05 -0.73 -11.69
C GLY A 452 -13.59 -1.54 -12.91
N THR A 453 -12.36 -2.03 -12.88
CA THR A 453 -11.82 -2.94 -13.92
C THR A 453 -11.75 -4.40 -13.49
N ARG A 454 -11.98 -4.72 -12.20
CA ARG A 454 -11.66 -6.05 -11.63
C ARG A 454 -12.77 -7.09 -11.71
N ILE A 455 -14.02 -6.65 -11.76
CA ILE A 455 -15.18 -7.55 -11.77
C ILE A 455 -16.08 -7.10 -12.91
N GLY A 456 -16.45 -8.04 -13.77
CA GLY A 456 -17.41 -7.79 -14.84
C GLY A 456 -18.52 -8.83 -14.86
N VAL A 457 -19.71 -8.39 -15.18
CA VAL A 457 -20.91 -9.22 -15.37
C VAL A 457 -21.50 -8.93 -16.73
N LEU A 458 -21.90 -9.99 -17.44
CA LEU A 458 -22.79 -9.93 -18.60
C LEU A 458 -24.04 -10.77 -18.28
N LEU A 459 -25.21 -10.18 -18.49
CA LEU A 459 -26.52 -10.69 -18.10
C LEU A 459 -27.44 -10.72 -19.33
N GLU A 460 -28.14 -11.84 -19.53
CA GLU A 460 -29.23 -11.96 -20.50
C GLU A 460 -30.57 -12.05 -19.77
N TYR A 461 -31.54 -11.23 -20.18
CA TYR A 461 -32.83 -11.11 -19.52
C TYR A 461 -33.96 -10.66 -20.46
N ASP A 462 -35.19 -11.01 -20.08
CA ASP A 462 -36.42 -10.47 -20.64
C ASP A 462 -37.04 -9.48 -19.65
N GLY A 463 -37.44 -8.29 -20.13
CA GLY A 463 -38.14 -7.32 -19.29
C GLY A 463 -38.23 -5.95 -19.94
N ALA A 464 -39.24 -5.16 -19.56
CA ALA A 464 -39.39 -3.80 -20.08
C ALA A 464 -38.27 -2.86 -19.58
N GLN A 465 -37.92 -2.96 -18.30
CA GLN A 465 -37.11 -1.98 -17.58
C GLN A 465 -35.60 -2.28 -17.65
N GLU A 466 -34.83 -1.42 -18.32
CA GLU A 466 -33.37 -1.58 -18.45
C GLU A 466 -32.64 -1.46 -17.09
N GLN A 467 -33.16 -0.64 -16.18
CA GLN A 467 -32.57 -0.44 -14.85
C GLN A 467 -32.55 -1.73 -14.02
N VAL A 468 -33.53 -2.63 -14.22
CA VAL A 468 -33.60 -3.91 -13.51
C VAL A 468 -32.47 -4.83 -13.93
N GLY A 469 -32.15 -4.88 -15.24
CA GLY A 469 -30.99 -5.61 -15.75
C GLY A 469 -29.68 -5.09 -15.14
N LYS A 470 -29.49 -3.77 -15.11
CA LYS A 470 -28.31 -3.13 -14.47
C LYS A 470 -28.22 -3.44 -12.97
N ASP A 471 -29.35 -3.41 -12.26
CA ASP A 471 -29.42 -3.68 -10.83
C ASP A 471 -29.12 -5.14 -10.48
N VAL A 472 -29.58 -6.08 -11.31
CA VAL A 472 -29.24 -7.50 -11.19
C VAL A 472 -27.76 -7.74 -11.51
N SER A 473 -27.22 -7.14 -12.57
CA SER A 473 -25.77 -7.25 -12.87
C SER A 473 -24.89 -6.68 -11.75
N MET A 474 -25.31 -5.58 -11.12
CA MET A 474 -24.64 -5.03 -9.93
C MET A 474 -24.73 -5.97 -8.72
N HIS A 475 -25.89 -6.60 -8.51
CA HIS A 475 -26.07 -7.59 -7.45
C HIS A 475 -25.20 -8.84 -7.66
N ILE A 476 -25.12 -9.38 -8.87
CA ILE A 476 -24.25 -10.51 -9.22
C ILE A 476 -22.78 -10.18 -8.94
N ALA A 477 -22.32 -8.98 -9.30
CA ALA A 477 -20.94 -8.55 -9.03
C ALA A 477 -20.62 -8.44 -7.53
N ALA A 478 -21.62 -8.13 -6.69
CA ALA A 478 -21.47 -8.01 -5.24
C ALA A 478 -21.58 -9.37 -4.51
N MET A 479 -22.61 -10.16 -4.82
CA MET A 479 -22.96 -11.40 -4.10
C MET A 479 -22.36 -12.66 -4.71
N LYS A 480 -21.85 -12.58 -5.95
CA LYS A 480 -21.17 -13.66 -6.68
C LYS A 480 -21.93 -15.01 -6.65
N PRO A 481 -23.22 -15.05 -7.04
CA PRO A 481 -23.92 -16.31 -7.20
C PRO A 481 -23.18 -17.20 -8.22
N VAL A 482 -23.13 -18.49 -7.92
CA VAL A 482 -22.55 -19.53 -8.79
C VAL A 482 -23.55 -19.93 -9.88
N SER A 483 -24.84 -19.83 -9.59
CA SER A 483 -25.91 -20.30 -10.46
C SER A 483 -27.13 -19.37 -10.46
N LEU A 484 -28.07 -19.59 -11.39
CA LEU A 484 -29.32 -18.83 -11.46
C LEU A 484 -30.29 -19.27 -10.36
N SER A 485 -30.63 -20.56 -10.32
CA SER A 485 -31.46 -21.17 -9.28
C SER A 485 -30.67 -22.19 -8.44
N SER A 486 -31.22 -22.56 -7.28
CA SER A 486 -30.66 -23.63 -6.44
C SER A 486 -30.57 -24.99 -7.15
N ALA A 487 -31.39 -25.23 -8.19
CA ALA A 487 -31.34 -26.47 -8.98
C ALA A 487 -30.17 -26.50 -9.98
N ASP A 488 -29.64 -25.32 -10.35
CA ASP A 488 -28.54 -25.16 -11.31
C ASP A 488 -27.16 -25.20 -10.62
N VAL A 489 -27.09 -25.46 -9.31
CA VAL A 489 -25.81 -25.53 -8.57
C VAL A 489 -25.12 -26.85 -8.90
N PRO A 490 -23.83 -26.84 -9.33
CA PRO A 490 -23.09 -28.06 -9.65
C PRO A 490 -23.08 -29.07 -8.50
N ALA A 491 -23.39 -30.34 -8.81
CA ALA A 491 -23.48 -31.41 -7.81
C ALA A 491 -22.18 -31.61 -6.99
N GLU A 492 -21.01 -31.33 -7.57
CA GLU A 492 -19.71 -31.35 -6.88
C GLU A 492 -19.63 -30.32 -5.74
N LEU A 493 -20.21 -29.13 -5.92
CA LEU A 493 -20.24 -28.11 -4.86
C LEU A 493 -21.22 -28.50 -3.75
N ILE A 494 -22.35 -29.11 -4.11
CA ILE A 494 -23.34 -29.62 -3.16
C ILE A 494 -22.74 -30.76 -2.33
N SER A 495 -22.05 -31.72 -2.95
CA SER A 495 -21.42 -32.84 -2.23
C SER A 495 -20.26 -32.37 -1.33
N LYS A 496 -19.47 -31.39 -1.79
CA LYS A 496 -18.40 -30.78 -1.00
C LYS A 496 -18.94 -30.05 0.24
N GLU A 497 -19.97 -29.22 0.09
CA GLU A 497 -20.59 -28.55 1.25
C GLU A 497 -21.28 -29.54 2.19
N ARG A 498 -21.94 -30.59 1.65
CA ARG A 498 -22.53 -31.66 2.46
C ARG A 498 -21.47 -32.36 3.32
N SER A 499 -20.33 -32.73 2.76
CA SER A 499 -19.23 -33.35 3.50
C SER A 499 -18.66 -32.43 4.59
N ILE A 500 -18.52 -31.13 4.31
CA ILE A 500 -18.11 -30.12 5.30
C ILE A 500 -19.15 -30.01 6.43
N ALA A 501 -20.44 -30.06 6.12
CA ALA A 501 -21.52 -30.01 7.11
C ALA A 501 -21.58 -31.28 7.96
N GLU A 502 -21.34 -32.46 7.37
CA GLU A 502 -21.27 -33.75 8.07
C GLU A 502 -20.11 -33.77 9.09
N GLN A 503 -18.91 -33.32 8.69
CA GLN A 503 -17.76 -33.20 9.59
C GLN A 503 -18.05 -32.28 10.78
N LYS A 504 -18.60 -31.08 10.54
CA LYS A 504 -19.02 -30.14 11.60
C LYS A 504 -20.11 -30.71 12.51
N ALA A 505 -20.99 -31.55 11.98
CA ALA A 505 -22.07 -32.16 12.77
C ALA A 505 -21.57 -33.33 13.63
N ALA A 506 -20.59 -34.12 13.15
CA ALA A 506 -19.96 -35.18 13.91
C ALA A 506 -19.26 -34.66 15.19
N GLU A 507 -18.61 -33.50 15.11
CA GLU A 507 -17.98 -32.83 16.26
C GLU A 507 -19.00 -32.31 17.31
N SER A 508 -20.29 -32.24 16.97
CA SER A 508 -21.31 -31.60 17.83
C SER A 508 -21.87 -32.48 18.94
N GLY A 509 -21.55 -33.79 18.96
CA GLY A 509 -21.99 -34.74 19.98
C GLY A 509 -23.51 -35.00 20.04
N LYS A 510 -24.24 -34.70 18.95
CA LYS A 510 -25.69 -34.81 18.88
C LYS A 510 -26.16 -36.17 18.32
N PRO A 511 -27.40 -36.60 18.64
CA PRO A 511 -28.06 -37.74 18.00
C PRO A 511 -28.09 -37.67 16.46
N ALA A 512 -28.05 -38.84 15.82
CA ALA A 512 -27.91 -38.97 14.36
C ALA A 512 -29.06 -38.31 13.56
N ASP A 513 -30.30 -38.37 14.07
CA ASP A 513 -31.48 -37.76 13.46
C ASP A 513 -31.46 -36.22 13.52
N ILE A 514 -30.74 -35.65 14.50
CA ILE A 514 -30.49 -34.21 14.62
C ILE A 514 -29.31 -33.81 13.71
N VAL A 515 -28.28 -34.67 13.60
CA VAL A 515 -27.15 -34.48 12.68
C VAL A 515 -27.62 -34.43 11.23
N GLU A 516 -28.45 -35.36 10.78
CA GLU A 516 -29.00 -35.37 9.42
C GLU A 516 -29.77 -34.07 9.09
N LYS A 517 -30.65 -33.64 9.99
CA LYS A 517 -31.40 -32.37 9.85
C LYS A 517 -30.49 -31.14 9.86
N MET A 518 -29.38 -31.17 10.60
CA MET A 518 -28.38 -30.10 10.60
C MET A 518 -27.60 -30.04 9.29
N VAL A 519 -27.19 -31.19 8.76
CA VAL A 519 -26.50 -31.28 7.47
C VAL A 519 -27.39 -30.75 6.35
N GLU A 520 -28.63 -31.25 6.26
CA GLU A 520 -29.57 -30.79 5.24
C GLU A 520 -29.90 -29.29 5.41
N GLY A 521 -30.10 -28.81 6.64
CA GLY A 521 -30.28 -27.37 6.92
C GLY A 521 -29.08 -26.51 6.47
N SER A 522 -27.84 -27.01 6.60
CA SER A 522 -26.64 -26.33 6.13
C SER A 522 -26.57 -26.29 4.59
N VAL A 523 -26.85 -27.42 3.92
CA VAL A 523 -26.88 -27.49 2.45
C VAL A 523 -27.98 -26.59 1.88
N GLN A 524 -29.19 -26.61 2.45
CA GLN A 524 -30.28 -25.72 2.04
C GLN A 524 -29.99 -24.24 2.28
N LYS A 525 -29.18 -23.91 3.30
CA LYS A 525 -28.69 -22.54 3.51
C LYS A 525 -27.67 -22.17 2.43
N TYR A 526 -26.67 -23.01 2.18
CA TYR A 526 -25.65 -22.80 1.15
C TYR A 526 -26.27 -22.58 -0.23
N LEU A 527 -27.22 -23.43 -0.64
CA LEU A 527 -27.94 -23.30 -1.92
C LEU A 527 -28.59 -21.92 -2.08
N LYS A 528 -29.21 -21.39 -1.02
CA LYS A 528 -29.80 -20.04 -1.01
C LYS A 528 -28.76 -18.92 -1.04
N GLU A 529 -27.58 -19.14 -0.49
CA GLU A 529 -26.48 -18.19 -0.51
C GLU A 529 -25.75 -18.15 -1.86
N VAL A 530 -25.71 -19.24 -2.63
CA VAL A 530 -24.99 -19.30 -3.92
C VAL A 530 -25.86 -19.20 -5.18
N SER A 531 -27.18 -19.22 -5.07
CA SER A 531 -28.09 -19.08 -6.22
C SER A 531 -28.76 -17.70 -6.30
N LEU A 532 -28.64 -17.06 -7.46
CA LEU A 532 -29.06 -15.68 -7.70
C LEU A 532 -30.50 -15.39 -7.26
N LEU A 533 -31.46 -16.24 -7.67
CA LEU A 533 -32.88 -16.03 -7.39
C LEU A 533 -33.21 -16.04 -5.88
N ASN A 534 -32.46 -16.81 -5.10
CA ASN A 534 -32.69 -16.99 -3.66
C ASN A 534 -31.94 -15.96 -2.79
N GLN A 535 -30.95 -15.26 -3.33
CA GLN A 535 -30.19 -14.24 -2.61
C GLN A 535 -31.07 -13.03 -2.20
N PRO A 536 -30.89 -12.44 -1.00
CA PRO A 536 -31.48 -11.16 -0.62
C PRO A 536 -30.95 -10.04 -1.50
N PHE A 537 -31.84 -9.21 -2.06
CA PHE A 537 -31.45 -8.21 -3.05
C PHE A 537 -30.66 -7.05 -2.42
N VAL A 538 -29.46 -6.77 -2.94
CA VAL A 538 -28.47 -5.84 -2.32
C VAL A 538 -28.99 -4.41 -2.13
N LYS A 539 -29.94 -3.94 -2.96
CA LYS A 539 -30.56 -2.61 -2.82
C LYS A 539 -31.79 -2.60 -1.90
N ASN A 540 -32.35 -3.76 -1.55
CA ASN A 540 -33.48 -3.92 -0.63
C ASN A 540 -33.48 -5.36 -0.08
N ASP A 541 -32.83 -5.55 1.07
CA ASP A 541 -32.62 -6.85 1.73
C ASP A 541 -33.92 -7.51 2.24
N LYS A 542 -35.02 -6.78 2.25
CA LYS A 542 -36.37 -7.27 2.64
C LYS A 542 -37.01 -8.20 1.61
N GLN A 543 -36.41 -8.36 0.43
CA GLN A 543 -36.91 -9.24 -0.63
C GLN A 543 -35.76 -9.98 -1.33
N THR A 544 -36.05 -11.15 -1.90
CA THR A 544 -35.09 -11.84 -2.78
C THR A 544 -35.01 -11.20 -4.16
N VAL A 545 -33.97 -11.55 -4.92
CA VAL A 545 -33.88 -11.17 -6.34
C VAL A 545 -35.08 -11.71 -7.13
N GLU A 546 -35.53 -12.94 -6.87
CA GLU A 546 -36.72 -13.50 -7.53
C GLU A 546 -37.98 -12.67 -7.28
N GLN A 547 -38.20 -12.23 -6.03
CA GLN A 547 -39.36 -11.40 -5.67
C GLN A 547 -39.30 -10.03 -6.37
N MET A 548 -38.11 -9.41 -6.41
CA MET A 548 -37.87 -8.16 -7.12
C MET A 548 -38.11 -8.30 -8.63
N LEU A 549 -37.59 -9.37 -9.24
CA LEU A 549 -37.76 -9.70 -10.66
C LEU A 549 -39.25 -9.91 -11.03
N LYS A 550 -40.00 -10.66 -10.21
CA LYS A 550 -41.44 -10.86 -10.38
C LYS A 550 -42.21 -9.54 -10.30
N ALA A 551 -41.92 -8.70 -9.29
CA ALA A 551 -42.54 -7.38 -9.14
C ALA A 551 -42.24 -6.44 -10.33
N ALA A 552 -41.07 -6.60 -10.97
CA ALA A 552 -40.67 -5.86 -12.16
C ALA A 552 -41.06 -6.53 -13.50
N SER A 553 -41.81 -7.63 -13.48
CA SER A 553 -42.15 -8.46 -14.66
C SER A 553 -40.94 -8.75 -15.56
N THR A 554 -39.84 -9.14 -14.92
CA THR A 554 -38.52 -9.36 -15.56
C THR A 554 -38.03 -10.77 -15.25
N THR A 555 -37.42 -11.44 -16.23
CA THR A 555 -36.88 -12.81 -16.10
C THR A 555 -35.42 -12.83 -16.55
N VAL A 556 -34.52 -13.32 -15.70
CA VAL A 556 -33.13 -13.60 -16.08
C VAL A 556 -33.07 -14.95 -16.79
N ARG A 557 -32.29 -15.04 -17.88
CA ARG A 557 -32.05 -16.31 -18.60
C ARG A 557 -30.71 -16.93 -18.25
N ARG A 558 -29.64 -16.14 -18.25
CA ARG A 558 -28.28 -16.54 -17.89
C ARG A 558 -27.44 -15.33 -17.53
N PHE A 559 -26.35 -15.57 -16.81
CA PHE A 559 -25.30 -14.58 -16.57
C PHE A 559 -23.92 -15.23 -16.67
N VAL A 560 -22.91 -14.39 -16.84
CA VAL A 560 -21.51 -14.76 -16.62
C VAL A 560 -20.86 -13.66 -15.77
N LEU A 561 -20.03 -14.09 -14.83
CA LEU A 561 -19.28 -13.25 -13.90
C LEU A 561 -17.80 -13.59 -14.08
N PHE A 562 -16.96 -12.60 -14.35
CA PHE A 562 -15.50 -12.74 -14.28
C PHE A 562 -14.93 -11.84 -13.19
N VAL A 563 -13.96 -12.37 -12.46
CA VAL A 563 -13.14 -11.64 -11.48
C VAL A 563 -11.67 -11.79 -11.90
N VAL A 564 -10.97 -10.66 -12.07
CA VAL A 564 -9.56 -10.62 -12.49
C VAL A 564 -8.68 -11.41 -11.52
N GLY A 565 -8.00 -12.42 -12.06
CA GLY A 565 -7.06 -13.27 -11.33
C GLY A 565 -7.72 -14.38 -10.51
N GLU A 566 -9.04 -14.60 -10.66
CA GLU A 566 -9.77 -15.70 -10.01
C GLU A 566 -9.13 -17.06 -10.35
N GLY A 567 -8.71 -17.82 -9.33
CA GLY A 567 -8.02 -19.10 -9.53
C GLY A 567 -6.57 -19.00 -10.01
N ILE A 568 -5.96 -17.80 -10.03
CA ILE A 568 -4.52 -17.63 -10.20
C ILE A 568 -3.91 -17.44 -8.82
N GLU A 569 -2.93 -18.27 -8.47
CA GLU A 569 -2.15 -18.08 -7.25
C GLU A 569 -1.30 -16.82 -7.38
N LYS A 570 -1.51 -15.87 -6.48
CA LYS A 570 -0.69 -14.65 -6.42
C LYS A 570 0.63 -14.98 -5.75
N ARG A 571 1.71 -14.84 -6.50
CA ARG A 571 3.07 -14.85 -5.97
C ARG A 571 3.18 -13.79 -4.87
N GLN A 572 3.45 -14.23 -3.64
CA GLN A 572 3.66 -13.37 -2.49
C GLN A 572 5.17 -13.17 -2.31
N ASP A 573 5.69 -12.07 -2.85
CA ASP A 573 7.11 -11.73 -2.72
C ASP A 573 7.39 -11.07 -1.36
N ASP A 574 8.30 -11.67 -0.60
CA ASP A 574 8.89 -11.04 0.59
C ASP A 574 10.05 -10.14 0.16
N PHE A 575 9.73 -8.85 -0.01
CA PHE A 575 10.69 -7.82 -0.39
C PHE A 575 11.84 -7.68 0.62
N ALA A 576 11.62 -7.95 1.92
CA ALA A 576 12.67 -7.88 2.91
C ALA A 576 13.67 -9.05 2.75
N ALA A 577 13.16 -10.25 2.50
CA ALA A 577 13.98 -11.42 2.18
C ALA A 577 14.73 -11.26 0.84
N GLU A 578 14.09 -10.69 -0.19
CA GLU A 578 14.74 -10.42 -1.48
C GLU A 578 15.88 -9.39 -1.35
N VAL A 579 15.64 -8.27 -0.65
CA VAL A 579 16.68 -7.27 -0.39
C VAL A 579 17.82 -7.86 0.45
N ALA A 580 17.51 -8.65 1.49
CA ALA A 580 18.54 -9.33 2.28
C ALA A 580 19.39 -10.30 1.43
N ALA A 581 18.76 -11.05 0.52
CA ALA A 581 19.46 -11.95 -0.39
C ALA A 581 20.35 -11.20 -1.38
N GLN A 582 19.90 -10.07 -1.93
CA GLN A 582 20.72 -9.23 -2.82
C GLN A 582 21.91 -8.60 -2.07
N VAL A 583 21.71 -8.11 -0.85
CA VAL A 583 22.80 -7.58 0.00
C VAL A 583 23.83 -8.67 0.34
N ALA A 584 23.38 -9.89 0.68
CA ALA A 584 24.27 -11.02 0.93
C ALA A 584 25.02 -11.51 -0.33
N ALA A 585 24.40 -11.41 -1.52
CA ALA A 585 25.04 -11.72 -2.79
C ALA A 585 26.09 -10.68 -3.20
N ALA A 586 25.90 -9.40 -2.86
CA ALA A 586 26.85 -8.32 -3.13
C ALA A 586 28.05 -8.29 -2.15
N GLN A 587 28.07 -9.15 -1.13
CA GLN A 587 29.17 -9.33 -0.17
C GLN A 587 30.07 -10.54 -0.50
N LYS A 588 29.84 -11.20 -1.63
CA LYS A 588 30.65 -12.29 -2.18
C LYS A 588 31.35 -11.87 -3.47
#